data_AF-A0A524BJA2-F1
#
_entry.id   AF-A0A524BJA2-F1
#
_cell.length_a   1.000
_cell.length_b   1.000
_cell.length_c   1.000
_cell.angle_alpha   90.00
_cell.angle_beta   90.00
_cell.angle_gamma   90.00
#
_symmetry.space_group_name_H-M   'P 1'
#
loop_
_entity.id
_entity.type
_entity.pdbx_description
1 polymer ?
#
loop_
_entity_poly.entity_id
_entity_poly.type
_entity_poly.pdbx_seq_one_letter_code
_entity_poly.pdbx_strand_id
1 'polypeptide(L)' 'MSDQANNSLRRQLKFSLFLQAAAFVMFGVAFVVRAATAGFDALTLAFALFTVLCAGAFVLTRSKMRQLG' A
#
# COMPACT_ATOMS: atom_id res chain seq x y z
N MET A 1 14.44 26.61 11.23
CA MET A 1 13.80 25.41 11.85
C MET A 1 12.97 24.60 10.82
N SER A 2 13.29 24.69 9.52
CA SER A 2 12.47 24.21 8.40
C SER A 2 13.03 22.95 7.71
N ASP A 3 14.36 22.80 7.60
CA ASP A 3 14.97 21.70 6.85
C ASP A 3 14.91 20.34 7.56
N GLN A 4 14.97 20.36 8.90
CA GLN A 4 14.92 19.15 9.72
C GLN A 4 13.51 18.52 9.72
N ALA A 5 12.46 19.36 9.74
CA ALA A 5 11.06 18.92 9.66
C ALA A 5 10.76 18.30 8.30
N ASN A 6 11.21 18.93 7.20
CA ASN A 6 11.03 18.41 5.84
C ASN A 6 11.74 17.06 5.62
N ASN A 7 12.97 16.90 6.13
CA ASN A 7 13.70 15.63 6.01
C ASN A 7 13.03 14.48 6.79
N SER A 8 12.54 14.75 8.00
CA SER A 8 11.80 13.76 8.79
C SER A 8 10.47 13.37 8.11
N LEU A 9 9.72 14.33 7.58
CA LEU A 9 8.46 14.07 6.88
C LEU A 9 8.68 13.21 5.63
N ARG A 10 9.73 13.53 4.85
CA ARG A 10 10.09 12.79 3.64
C ARG A 10 10.51 11.35 3.95
N ARG A 11 11.20 11.12 5.07
CA ARG A 11 11.60 9.78 5.52
C ARG A 11 10.41 8.96 6.00
N GLN A 12 9.48 9.57 6.73
CA GLN A 12 8.22 8.92 7.14
C GLN A 12 7.34 8.56 5.94
N LEU A 13 7.19 9.47 4.98
CA LEU A 13 6.46 9.19 3.74
C LEU A 13 7.08 8.01 2.97
N LYS A 14 8.41 7.91 2.91
CA LYS A 14 9.11 6.77 2.27
C LYS A 14 8.87 5.46 3.00
N PHE A 15 8.90 5.48 4.33
CA PHE A 15 8.61 4.31 5.14
C PHE A 15 7.15 3.86 4.98
N SER A 16 6.21 4.81 4.98
CA SER A 16 4.78 4.53 4.73
C SER A 16 4.56 3.92 3.34
N LEU A 17 5.24 4.44 2.31
CA LEU A 17 5.20 3.88 0.95
C LEU A 17 5.74 2.45 0.90
N PHE A 18 6.84 2.17 1.61
CA PHE A 18 7.37 0.81 1.72
C PHE A 18 6.39 -0.13 2.43
N LEU A 19 5.76 0.33 3.51
CA LEU A 19 4.76 -0.43 4.26
C LEU A 19 3.52 -0.75 3.41
N GLN A 20 3.04 0.22 2.62
CA GLN A 20 1.95 0.02 1.67
C GLN A 20 2.31 -0.98 0.58
N ALA A 21 3.54 -0.92 0.05
CA ALA A 21 4.02 -1.90 -0.93
C ALA A 21 4.11 -3.32 -0.35
N ALA A 22 4.65 -3.46 0.87
CA ALA A 22 4.72 -4.74 1.56
C ALA A 22 3.33 -5.30 1.88
N ALA A 23 2.40 -4.45 2.34
CA ALA A 23 1.01 -4.82 2.57
C ALA A 23 0.32 -5.25 1.27
N PHE A 24 0.53 -4.52 0.16
CA PHE A 24 -0.01 -4.88 -1.14
C PHE A 24 0.46 -6.27 -1.60
N VAL A 25 1.75 -6.58 -1.44
CA VAL A 25 2.29 -7.91 -1.78
C VAL A 25 1.70 -8.99 -0.87
N MET A 26 1.65 -8.76 0.45
CA MET A 26 1.08 -9.71 1.40
C MET A 26 -0.40 -10.01 1.12
N PHE A 27 -1.22 -8.97 0.93
CA PHE A 27 -2.64 -9.11 0.62
C PHE A 27 -2.88 -9.70 -0.77
N GLY A 28 -2.06 -9.33 -1.76
CA GLY A 28 -2.12 -9.89 -3.11
C GLY A 28 -1.81 -11.39 -3.12
N VAL A 29 -0.75 -11.81 -2.42
CA VAL A 29 -0.40 -13.24 -2.29
C VAL A 29 -1.49 -13.98 -1.52
N ALA A 30 -1.97 -13.43 -0.40
CA ALA A 30 -3.07 -14.04 0.36
C ALA A 30 -4.34 -14.19 -0.48
N PHE A 31 -4.68 -13.20 -1.30
CA PHE A 31 -5.79 -13.26 -2.24
C PHE A 31 -5.60 -14.38 -3.27
N VAL A 32 -4.45 -14.45 -3.94
CA VAL A 32 -4.18 -15.47 -4.97
C VAL A 32 -4.21 -16.88 -4.37
N VAL A 33 -3.53 -17.09 -3.24
CA VAL A 33 -3.50 -18.39 -2.55
C VAL A 33 -4.91 -18.80 -2.14
N ARG A 34 -5.70 -17.86 -1.61
CA ARG A 34 -7.06 -18.16 -1.16
C ARG A 34 -8.03 -18.39 -2.32
N ALA A 35 -7.94 -17.58 -3.38
CA ALA A 35 -8.72 -17.79 -4.60
C ALA A 35 -8.44 -19.16 -5.23
N ALA A 36 -7.18 -19.62 -5.18
CA ALA A 36 -6.79 -20.93 -5.71
C ALA A 36 -7.21 -22.12 -4.82
N THR A 37 -7.29 -21.93 -3.49
CA THR A 37 -7.56 -23.02 -2.53
C THR A 37 -9.02 -23.11 -2.08
N ALA A 38 -9.66 -21.97 -1.86
CA ALA A 38 -11.02 -21.85 -1.32
C ALA A 38 -12.02 -21.25 -2.33
N GLY A 39 -11.55 -20.69 -3.45
CA GLY A 39 -12.41 -20.03 -4.43
C GLY A 39 -12.77 -18.58 -4.08
N PHE A 40 -13.81 -18.06 -4.75
CA PHE A 40 -14.23 -16.66 -4.67
C PHE A 40 -15.34 -16.42 -3.64
N ASP A 41 -15.04 -16.68 -2.37
CA ASP A 41 -15.94 -16.34 -1.26
C ASP A 41 -15.83 -14.86 -0.85
N ALA A 42 -16.77 -14.40 -0.02
CA ALA A 42 -16.80 -13.03 0.52
C ALA A 42 -15.46 -12.60 1.17
N LEU A 43 -14.76 -13.51 1.84
CA LEU A 43 -13.43 -13.28 2.40
C LEU A 43 -12.36 -13.06 1.33
N THR A 44 -12.40 -13.83 0.25
CA THR A 44 -11.48 -13.68 -0.89
C THR A 44 -11.73 -12.34 -1.59
N LEU A 45 -13.00 -11.96 -1.78
CA LEU A 45 -13.35 -10.63 -2.30
C LEU A 45 -12.89 -9.49 -1.37
N ALA A 46 -12.98 -9.65 -0.05
CA ALA A 46 -12.46 -8.67 0.90
C ALA A 46 -10.94 -8.48 0.72
N PHE A 47 -10.17 -9.56 0.57
CA PHE A 47 -8.73 -9.46 0.27
C PHE A 47 -8.44 -8.78 -1.07
N ALA A 48 -9.24 -9.04 -2.11
CA ALA A 48 -9.13 -8.34 -3.38
C ALA A 48 -9.32 -6.82 -3.19
N LEU A 49 -10.35 -6.44 -2.43
CA LEU A 49 -10.69 -5.05 -2.14
C LEU A 49 -9.57 -4.35 -1.35
N PHE A 50 -9.02 -5.00 -0.31
CA PHE A 50 -7.87 -4.49 0.43
C PHE A 50 -6.62 -4.34 -0.42
N THR A 51 -6.38 -5.29 -1.33
CA THR A 51 -5.27 -5.22 -2.31
C THR A 51 -5.44 -3.99 -3.21
N VAL A 52 -6.64 -3.76 -3.75
CA VAL A 52 -6.93 -2.57 -4.58
C VAL A 52 -6.80 -1.27 -3.78
N LEU A 53 -7.27 -1.23 -2.53
CA LEU A 53 -7.12 -0.07 -1.66
C LEU A 53 -5.65 0.23 -1.37
N CYS A 54 -4.82 -0.80 -1.12
CA CYS A 54 -3.38 -0.62 -0.94
C CYS A 54 -2.69 -0.09 -2.21
N ALA A 55 -3.09 -0.58 -3.39
CA ALA A 55 -2.59 -0.05 -4.67
C ALA A 55 -2.98 1.43 -4.86
N GLY A 56 -4.23 1.78 -4.58
CA GLY A 56 -4.72 3.16 -4.65
C GLY A 56 -3.96 4.08 -3.68
N ALA A 57 -3.78 3.64 -2.43
CA ALA A 57 -3.03 4.37 -1.42
C ALA A 57 -1.54 4.54 -1.82
N PHE A 58 -0.93 3.52 -2.41
CA PHE A 58 0.44 3.58 -2.93
C PHE A 58 0.57 4.62 -4.06
N VAL A 59 -0.35 4.61 -5.03
CA VAL A 59 -0.38 5.57 -6.14
C VAL A 59 -0.59 7.00 -5.63
N LEU A 60 -1.53 7.20 -4.70
CA LEU A 60 -1.79 8.51 -4.08
C LEU A 60 -0.58 9.02 -3.31
N THR A 61 0.06 8.16 -2.49
CA THR A 61 1.24 8.54 -1.71
C THR A 61 2.43 8.85 -2.62
N ARG A 62 2.62 8.08 -3.70
CA ARG A 62 3.63 8.35 -4.73
C ARG A 62 3.37 9.65 -5.50
N SER A 63 2.10 9.95 -5.80
CA SER A 63 1.70 11.21 -6.44
C SER A 63 1.97 12.41 -5.53
N LYS A 64 1.62 12.32 -4.25
CA LYS A 64 1.92 13.37 -3.26
C LYS A 64 3.42 13.59 -3.08
N MET A 65 4.24 12.53 -3.05
CA MET A 65 5.69 12.68 -3.01
C MET A 65 6.27 13.42 -4.22
N ARG A 66 5.69 13.22 -5.41
CA ARG A 66 6.12 13.91 -6.63
C ARG A 66 5.71 15.38 -6.66
N GLN A 67 4.63 15.75 -5.99
CA GLN A 67 4.21 17.15 -5.86
C GLN A 67 5.00 17.91 -4.78
N LEU A 68 5.60 17.19 -3.83
CA LEU A 68 6.41 17.74 -2.74
C LEU A 68 7.92 17.81 -3.06
N GLY A 69 8.35 17.32 -4.23
CA GLY A 69 9.74 17.35 -4.69
C GLY A 69 9.91 18.28 -5.87
#